data_AF-A0A3S9QLT3-F1
#
_entry.id   AF-A0A3S9QLT3-F1
#
_cell.length_a   1.000
_cell.length_b   1.000
_cell.length_c   1.000
_cell.angle_alpha   90.00
_cell.angle_beta   90.00
_cell.angle_gamma   90.00
#
_symmetry.space_group_name_H-M   'P 1'
#
loop_
_entity.id
_entity.type
_entity.pdbx_description
1 polymer ?
#
loop_
_entity_poly.entity_id
_entity_poly.type
_entity_poly.pdbx_seq_one_letter_code
_entity_poly.pdbx_strand_id
1 'polypeptide(L)'
;MYVAQQHAMDKTAAIEFASGVGMGQLVSVGSAGLNATFLPFNIETRGERLFAQFHLNRVNPQWKDSGEAMLIVQGPSAHISGLDFPAERPGQKLPTVPTLNYITVHLKGSLSIHDDEAWKQAHLAKLVEHFESEWRIGKHTSYELVRAAFVAMVGLELEITEVIGKAKLGQNLSSEAIVYTANHLRTRDTSACPVADLMEAIAIPWAKSRETRVAEARMLPLAFAHREDSRRYTVDYDWLWTNPPHNDGSPAVLRLTLTDGPTTSARAAAEAWLATLTEFGEGQRGSGGWAVDVVKMADKATCPGAHGDVVLDLISGGEDVADGIDAAATEAYEQIIAGSDLGVTWEQLPR
;
A
#
# COMPACT_ATOMS: atom_id res chain seq x y z
N MET A 1 -3.84 -1.08 -7.42
CA MET A 1 -3.66 -0.60 -6.03
C MET A 1 -2.45 -1.32 -5.44
N TYR A 2 -1.53 -0.62 -4.76
CA TYR A 2 -0.47 -1.26 -3.98
C TYR A 2 -1.02 -1.88 -2.69
N VAL A 3 -0.63 -3.13 -2.44
CA VAL A 3 -1.07 -3.91 -1.28
C VAL A 3 0.14 -4.58 -0.64
N ALA A 4 0.56 -4.08 0.52
CA ALA A 4 1.55 -4.77 1.34
C ALA A 4 1.00 -6.13 1.79
N GLN A 5 1.87 -7.14 1.90
CA GLN A 5 1.48 -8.54 2.11
C GLN A 5 0.55 -8.74 3.32
N GLN A 6 0.79 -8.02 4.42
CA GLN A 6 -0.03 -8.10 5.64
C GLN A 6 -1.46 -7.55 5.50
N HIS A 7 -1.71 -6.76 4.46
CA HIS A 7 -3.01 -6.17 4.16
C HIS A 7 -3.71 -6.87 2.99
N ALA A 8 -3.06 -7.84 2.34
CA ALA A 8 -3.64 -8.54 1.20
C ALA A 8 -4.74 -9.50 1.65
N MET A 9 -5.87 -9.46 0.94
CA MET A 9 -6.95 -10.43 1.11
C MET A 9 -6.71 -11.63 0.19
N ASP A 10 -7.11 -12.81 0.65
CA ASP A 10 -7.28 -13.95 -0.25
C ASP A 10 -8.30 -13.61 -1.35
N LYS A 11 -8.09 -14.14 -2.55
CA LYS A 11 -8.97 -13.88 -3.70
C LYS A 11 -10.42 -14.27 -3.42
N THR A 12 -10.65 -15.42 -2.78
CA THR A 12 -11.98 -15.92 -2.43
C THR A 12 -12.65 -14.98 -1.43
N ALA A 13 -11.93 -14.60 -0.37
CA ALA A 13 -12.43 -13.67 0.62
C ALA A 13 -12.74 -12.29 0.03
N ALA A 14 -11.95 -11.81 -0.93
CA ALA A 14 -12.21 -10.55 -1.63
C ALA A 14 -13.47 -10.62 -2.51
N ILE A 15 -13.69 -11.75 -3.19
CA ILE A 15 -14.90 -11.97 -4.01
C ILE A 15 -16.14 -12.08 -3.11
N GLU A 16 -16.06 -12.84 -2.02
CA GLU A 16 -17.15 -12.98 -1.04
C GLU A 16 -17.51 -11.62 -0.43
N PHE A 17 -16.50 -10.86 -0.01
CA PHE A 17 -16.69 -9.50 0.50
C PHE A 17 -17.38 -8.61 -0.54
N ALA A 18 -16.88 -8.57 -1.78
CA ALA A 18 -17.45 -7.75 -2.84
C ALA A 18 -18.89 -8.16 -3.15
N SER A 19 -19.16 -9.47 -3.23
CA SER A 19 -20.49 -10.02 -3.48
C SER A 19 -21.47 -9.68 -2.35
N GLY A 20 -21.01 -9.71 -1.10
CA GLY A 20 -21.84 -9.38 0.07
C GLY A 20 -22.19 -7.90 0.17
N VAL A 21 -21.31 -7.00 -0.30
CA VAL A 21 -21.61 -5.55 -0.37
C VAL A 21 -22.57 -5.23 -1.51
N GLY A 22 -22.38 -5.87 -2.68
CA GLY A 22 -23.28 -5.75 -3.84
C GLY A 22 -23.38 -4.36 -4.47
N MET A 23 -22.60 -3.37 -4.02
CA MET A 23 -22.58 -2.00 -4.55
C MET A 23 -21.16 -1.49 -4.69
N GLY A 24 -20.87 -0.76 -5.76
CA GLY A 24 -19.51 -0.31 -6.06
C GLY A 24 -19.46 0.76 -7.13
N GLN A 25 -18.27 1.33 -7.35
CA GLN A 25 -18.02 2.33 -8.37
C GLN A 25 -17.46 1.67 -9.63
N LEU A 26 -18.23 1.67 -10.71
CA LEU A 26 -17.74 1.30 -12.02
C LEU A 26 -16.93 2.46 -12.60
N VAL A 27 -15.64 2.24 -12.77
CA VAL A 27 -14.70 3.13 -13.44
C VAL A 27 -14.39 2.60 -14.83
N SER A 28 -14.55 3.45 -15.84
CA SER A 28 -14.27 3.12 -17.24
C SER A 28 -13.72 4.34 -17.98
N VAL A 29 -13.12 4.12 -19.15
CA VAL A 29 -12.63 5.18 -20.02
C VAL A 29 -13.51 5.25 -21.26
N GLY A 30 -14.18 6.38 -21.45
CA GLY A 30 -14.95 6.70 -22.65
C GLY A 30 -14.23 7.70 -23.56
N SER A 31 -14.86 8.08 -24.66
CA SER A 31 -14.31 9.08 -25.60
C SER A 31 -14.11 10.47 -24.97
N ALA A 32 -14.81 10.76 -23.87
CA ALA A 32 -14.71 12.02 -23.12
C ALA A 32 -13.74 11.95 -21.92
N GLY A 33 -13.07 10.80 -21.71
CA GLY A 33 -12.18 10.56 -20.58
C GLY A 33 -12.76 9.60 -19.55
N LEU A 34 -12.30 9.72 -18.31
CA LEU A 34 -12.68 8.84 -17.20
C LEU A 34 -14.13 9.07 -16.77
N ASN A 35 -14.87 7.97 -16.61
CA ASN A 35 -16.21 7.94 -16.03
C ASN A 35 -16.19 7.12 -14.75
N ALA A 36 -17.04 7.49 -13.79
CA ALA A 36 -17.30 6.73 -12.58
C ALA A 36 -18.79 6.79 -12.20
N THR A 37 -19.44 5.63 -12.05
CA THR A 37 -20.82 5.54 -11.55
C THR A 37 -20.89 4.57 -10.39
N PHE A 38 -21.46 5.01 -9.26
CA PHE A 38 -21.79 4.14 -8.13
C PHE A 38 -23.10 3.40 -8.42
N LEU A 39 -23.09 2.07 -8.36
CA LEU A 39 -24.21 1.23 -8.78
C LEU A 39 -24.26 -0.11 -8.01
N PRO A 40 -25.46 -0.73 -7.92
CA PRO A 40 -25.60 -2.11 -7.48
C PRO A 40 -25.12 -3.09 -8.55
N PHE A 41 -24.56 -4.22 -8.11
CA PHE A 41 -24.09 -5.29 -8.96
C PHE A 41 -24.30 -6.67 -8.33
N ASN A 42 -24.23 -7.72 -9.15
CA ASN A 42 -24.09 -9.11 -8.71
C ASN A 42 -22.80 -9.70 -9.25
N ILE A 43 -22.19 -10.65 -8.54
CA ILE A 43 -21.08 -11.46 -9.07
C ILE A 43 -21.60 -12.84 -9.46
N GLU A 44 -21.26 -13.28 -10.67
CA GLU A 44 -21.58 -14.60 -11.18
C GLU A 44 -20.32 -15.37 -11.53
N THR A 45 -20.33 -16.66 -11.20
CA THR A 45 -19.33 -17.62 -11.64
C THR A 45 -19.89 -18.45 -12.79
N ARG A 46 -19.21 -18.47 -13.94
CA ARG A 46 -19.57 -19.29 -15.10
C ARG A 46 -18.37 -20.14 -15.51
N GLY A 47 -18.37 -21.40 -15.07
CA GLY A 47 -17.17 -22.24 -15.16
C GLY A 47 -16.04 -21.65 -14.32
N GLU A 48 -14.89 -21.42 -14.92
CA GLU A 48 -13.72 -20.81 -14.26
C GLU A 48 -13.70 -19.27 -14.32
N ARG A 49 -14.70 -18.66 -14.98
CA ARG A 49 -14.75 -17.21 -15.20
C ARG A 49 -15.69 -16.51 -14.23
N LEU A 50 -15.34 -15.28 -13.88
CA LEU A 50 -16.07 -14.41 -12.96
C LEU A 50 -16.61 -13.19 -13.71
N PHE A 51 -17.86 -12.85 -13.45
CA PHE A 51 -18.53 -11.73 -14.09
C PHE A 51 -19.21 -10.84 -13.05
N ALA A 52 -18.94 -9.54 -13.05
CA ALA A 52 -19.77 -8.58 -12.32
C ALA A 52 -20.82 -8.01 -13.27
N GLN A 53 -22.09 -8.12 -12.90
CA GLN A 53 -23.23 -7.64 -13.67
C GLN A 53 -23.85 -6.42 -13.04
N PHE A 54 -24.12 -5.40 -13.84
CA PHE A 54 -24.76 -4.16 -13.41
C PHE A 54 -25.56 -3.57 -14.57
N HIS A 55 -26.28 -2.48 -14.32
CA HIS A 55 -27.02 -1.80 -15.38
C HIS A 55 -26.91 -0.28 -15.23
N LEU A 56 -27.03 0.42 -16.35
CA LEU A 56 -27.11 1.86 -16.41
C LEU A 56 -28.39 2.29 -17.13
N ASN A 57 -28.84 3.51 -16.86
CA ASN A 57 -29.86 4.14 -17.69
C ASN A 57 -29.25 4.53 -19.05
N ARG A 58 -30.00 4.36 -20.15
CA ARG A 58 -29.59 4.75 -21.52
C ARG A 58 -29.14 6.20 -21.65
N VAL A 59 -29.62 7.10 -20.79
CA VAL A 59 -29.20 8.50 -20.80
C VAL A 59 -27.79 8.70 -20.25
N ASN A 60 -27.27 7.77 -19.44
CA ASN A 60 -25.91 7.82 -18.93
C ASN A 60 -24.92 7.36 -20.02
N PRO A 61 -24.12 8.26 -20.62
CA PRO A 61 -23.27 7.89 -21.77
C PRO A 61 -22.22 6.82 -21.44
N GLN A 62 -21.91 6.57 -20.16
CA GLN A 62 -20.96 5.54 -19.73
C GLN A 62 -21.33 4.14 -20.21
N TRP A 63 -22.61 3.84 -20.51
CA TRP A 63 -22.97 2.52 -21.05
C TRP A 63 -22.29 2.20 -22.40
N LYS A 64 -21.80 3.23 -23.10
CA LYS A 64 -21.09 3.09 -24.37
C LYS A 64 -19.59 2.84 -24.20
N ASP A 65 -19.07 2.95 -22.98
CA ASP A 65 -17.67 2.66 -22.70
C ASP A 65 -17.40 1.16 -22.93
N SER A 66 -16.17 0.83 -23.31
CA SER A 66 -15.78 -0.55 -23.64
C SER A 66 -14.31 -0.79 -23.34
N GLY A 67 -13.91 -2.05 -23.29
CA GLY A 67 -12.53 -2.44 -22.98
C GLY A 67 -12.28 -2.48 -21.47
N GLU A 68 -11.08 -2.08 -21.05
CA GLU A 68 -10.65 -2.19 -19.66
C GLU A 68 -11.48 -1.28 -18.73
N ALA A 69 -12.00 -1.89 -17.67
CA ALA A 69 -12.76 -1.22 -16.64
C ALA A 69 -12.44 -1.81 -15.26
N MET A 70 -12.79 -1.07 -14.21
CA MET A 70 -12.57 -1.47 -12.84
C MET A 70 -13.81 -1.18 -12.00
N LEU A 71 -14.26 -2.17 -11.24
CA LEU A 71 -15.29 -2.00 -10.22
C LEU A 71 -14.59 -1.91 -8.85
N ILE A 72 -14.75 -0.76 -8.18
CA ILE A 72 -14.22 -0.52 -6.83
C ILE A 72 -15.34 -0.76 -5.82
N VAL A 73 -15.12 -1.70 -4.91
CA VAL A 73 -16.06 -2.04 -3.85
C VAL A 73 -15.46 -1.60 -2.51
N GLN A 74 -16.03 -0.54 -1.96
CA GLN A 74 -15.57 0.07 -0.72
C GLN A 74 -16.31 -0.55 0.47
N GLY A 75 -15.55 -1.02 1.46
CA GLY A 75 -16.07 -1.49 2.73
C GLY A 75 -16.13 -0.43 3.82
N PRO A 76 -16.42 -0.85 5.06
CA PRO A 76 -16.29 0.02 6.22
C PRO A 76 -14.89 0.63 6.31
N SER A 77 -14.84 1.89 6.73
CA SER A 77 -13.60 2.61 7.00
C SER A 77 -13.76 3.51 8.20
N ALA A 78 -12.70 3.68 8.99
CA ALA A 78 -12.71 4.55 10.15
C ALA A 78 -11.33 5.19 10.38
N HIS A 79 -11.33 6.46 10.74
CA HIS A 79 -10.15 7.13 11.25
C HIS A 79 -9.80 6.56 12.63
N ILE A 80 -8.52 6.22 12.81
CA ILE A 80 -7.92 5.76 14.05
C ILE A 80 -7.10 6.92 14.61
N SER A 81 -7.53 7.46 15.73
CA SER A 81 -6.82 8.52 16.45
C SER A 81 -5.55 7.96 17.08
N GLY A 82 -4.52 8.79 17.23
CA GLY A 82 -3.36 8.46 18.07
C GLY A 82 -3.76 8.10 19.51
N LEU A 83 -4.87 8.65 19.99
CA LEU A 83 -5.44 8.39 21.32
C LEU A 83 -6.17 7.05 21.43
N ASP A 84 -6.40 6.35 20.31
CA ASP A 84 -6.99 5.01 20.31
C ASP A 84 -5.91 3.92 20.53
N PHE A 85 -4.63 4.26 20.46
CA PHE A 85 -3.55 3.31 20.70
C PHE A 85 -3.21 3.20 22.19
N PRO A 86 -2.67 2.05 22.63
CA PRO A 86 -2.04 1.96 23.94
C PRO A 86 -0.91 2.99 24.07
N ALA A 87 -0.60 3.39 25.30
CA ALA A 87 0.56 4.22 25.57
C ALA A 87 1.86 3.57 25.06
N GLU A 88 2.78 4.40 24.58
CA GLU A 88 4.07 3.95 24.07
C GLU A 88 4.85 3.18 25.15
N ARG A 89 5.51 2.10 24.75
CA ARG A 89 6.30 1.27 25.68
C ARG A 89 7.75 1.75 25.72
N PRO A 90 8.45 1.61 26.87
CA PRO A 90 9.88 1.83 26.93
C PRO A 90 10.62 0.99 25.87
N GLY A 91 11.44 1.64 25.03
CA GLY A 91 12.18 0.98 23.94
C GLY A 91 11.39 0.81 22.64
N GLN A 92 10.20 1.40 22.51
CA GLN A 92 9.49 1.50 21.25
C GLN A 92 10.27 2.36 20.26
N LYS A 93 10.58 1.81 19.08
CA LYS A 93 11.40 2.48 18.06
C LYS A 93 10.61 3.36 17.10
N LEU A 94 9.32 3.08 16.91
CA LEU A 94 8.46 3.78 15.95
C LEU A 94 7.19 4.28 16.67
N PRO A 95 6.76 5.53 16.43
CA PRO A 95 5.55 6.07 17.04
C PRO A 95 4.30 5.44 16.43
N THR A 96 3.22 5.36 17.20
CA THR A 96 1.88 5.03 16.67
C THR A 96 1.18 6.32 16.26
N VAL A 97 1.10 6.57 14.96
CA VAL A 97 0.51 7.80 14.39
C VAL A 97 -0.96 7.60 13.98
N PRO A 98 -1.79 8.66 13.98
CA PRO A 98 -3.16 8.59 13.45
C PRO A 98 -3.20 8.01 12.04
N THR A 99 -4.23 7.22 11.72
CA THR A 99 -4.32 6.55 10.42
C THR A 99 -5.77 6.23 10.02
N LEU A 100 -5.94 5.61 8.85
CA LEU A 100 -7.23 5.10 8.37
C LEU A 100 -7.19 3.58 8.29
N ASN A 101 -8.16 2.93 8.94
CA ASN A 101 -8.47 1.52 8.74
C ASN A 101 -9.62 1.38 7.75
N TYR A 102 -9.52 0.44 6.81
CA TYR A 102 -10.52 0.22 5.76
C TYR A 102 -10.39 -1.14 5.09
N ILE A 103 -11.48 -1.57 4.45
CA ILE A 103 -11.48 -2.65 3.46
C ILE A 103 -11.85 -2.08 2.08
N THR A 104 -11.17 -2.51 1.04
CA THR A 104 -11.54 -2.21 -0.35
C THR A 104 -11.17 -3.37 -1.27
N VAL A 105 -11.99 -3.61 -2.29
CA VAL A 105 -11.76 -4.63 -3.32
C VAL A 105 -11.85 -3.97 -4.69
N HIS A 106 -10.84 -4.19 -5.52
CA HIS A 106 -10.84 -3.78 -6.92
C HIS A 106 -11.01 -5.03 -7.79
N LEU A 107 -12.04 -5.03 -8.63
CA LEU A 107 -12.28 -6.04 -9.65
C LEU A 107 -11.97 -5.41 -11.00
N LYS A 108 -10.95 -5.88 -11.71
CA LYS A 108 -10.61 -5.39 -13.04
C LYS A 108 -10.96 -6.41 -14.11
N GLY A 109 -11.33 -5.91 -15.27
CA GLY A 109 -11.77 -6.76 -16.36
C GLY A 109 -12.10 -6.02 -17.64
N SER A 110 -12.68 -6.75 -18.58
CA SER A 110 -13.21 -6.18 -19.82
C SER A 110 -14.71 -5.99 -19.72
N LEU A 111 -15.19 -4.81 -20.11
CA LEU A 111 -16.62 -4.46 -20.12
C LEU A 111 -17.29 -4.93 -21.42
N SER A 112 -18.49 -5.47 -21.28
CA SER A 112 -19.39 -5.85 -22.39
C SER A 112 -20.80 -5.33 -22.14
N ILE A 113 -21.53 -5.07 -23.23
CA ILE A 113 -22.88 -4.49 -23.21
C ILE A 113 -23.91 -5.58 -23.49
N HIS A 114 -24.98 -5.60 -22.70
CA HIS A 114 -26.12 -6.50 -22.83
C HIS A 114 -27.42 -5.70 -22.93
N ASP A 115 -28.05 -5.71 -24.10
CA ASP A 115 -29.32 -5.00 -24.32
C ASP A 115 -30.51 -5.93 -24.63
N ASP A 116 -30.31 -7.24 -24.50
CA ASP A 116 -31.38 -8.21 -24.66
C ASP A 116 -32.29 -8.26 -23.42
N GLU A 117 -33.57 -8.52 -23.66
CA GLU A 117 -34.59 -8.50 -22.61
C GLU A 117 -34.40 -9.62 -21.58
N ALA A 118 -33.96 -10.80 -22.03
CA ALA A 118 -33.81 -11.98 -21.19
C ALA A 118 -32.68 -11.79 -20.16
N TRP A 119 -31.55 -11.23 -20.58
CA TRP A 119 -30.44 -10.88 -19.69
C TRP A 119 -30.88 -9.84 -18.67
N LYS A 120 -31.56 -8.76 -19.13
CA LYS A 120 -32.07 -7.69 -18.26
C LYS A 120 -33.03 -8.22 -17.20
N GLN A 121 -33.90 -9.16 -17.57
CA GLN A 121 -34.81 -9.83 -16.64
C GLN A 121 -34.07 -10.69 -15.62
N ALA A 122 -33.10 -11.50 -16.06
CA ALA A 122 -32.32 -12.37 -15.18
C ALA A 122 -31.47 -11.56 -14.18
N HIS A 123 -30.80 -10.51 -14.66
CA HIS A 123 -30.01 -9.59 -13.83
C HIS A 123 -30.87 -8.92 -12.77
N LEU A 124 -32.02 -8.35 -13.17
CA LEU A 124 -32.91 -7.67 -12.22
C LEU A 124 -33.47 -8.63 -11.16
N ALA A 125 -33.82 -9.86 -11.54
CA ALA A 125 -34.28 -10.86 -10.59
C ALA A 125 -33.23 -11.16 -9.50
N LYS A 126 -31.95 -11.27 -9.89
CA LYS A 126 -30.82 -11.49 -8.96
C LYS A 126 -30.58 -10.29 -8.05
N LEU A 127 -30.63 -9.07 -8.58
CA LEU A 127 -30.51 -7.86 -7.76
C LEU A 127 -31.65 -7.78 -6.72
N VAL A 128 -32.89 -8.08 -7.12
CA VAL A 128 -34.02 -8.11 -6.20
C VAL A 128 -33.80 -9.19 -5.13
N GLU A 129 -33.36 -10.39 -5.51
CA GLU A 129 -33.06 -11.45 -4.54
C GLU A 129 -31.94 -11.07 -3.55
N HIS A 130 -30.93 -10.34 -4.01
CA HIS A 130 -29.81 -9.91 -3.18
C HIS A 130 -30.21 -8.84 -2.16
N PHE A 131 -30.97 -7.82 -2.59
CA PHE A 131 -31.27 -6.64 -1.76
C PHE A 131 -32.60 -6.72 -1.01
N GLU A 132 -33.55 -7.53 -1.46
CA GLU A 132 -34.90 -7.57 -0.90
C GLU A 132 -35.19 -8.88 -0.19
N SER A 133 -35.49 -8.81 1.11
CA SER A 133 -35.91 -9.98 1.88
C SER A 133 -37.35 -10.38 1.59
N GLU A 134 -38.25 -9.41 1.38
CA GLU A 134 -39.70 -9.64 1.23
C GLU A 134 -40.28 -9.18 -0.12
N TRP A 135 -39.72 -8.12 -0.70
CA TRP A 135 -40.26 -7.56 -1.94
C TRP A 135 -39.93 -8.45 -3.14
N ARG A 136 -40.90 -8.65 -4.04
CA ARG A 136 -40.79 -9.59 -5.17
C ARG A 136 -41.57 -9.08 -6.38
N ILE A 137 -40.98 -9.24 -7.57
CA ILE A 137 -41.66 -9.07 -8.86
C ILE A 137 -42.75 -10.15 -8.98
N GLY A 138 -43.91 -9.77 -9.51
CA GLY A 138 -45.11 -10.61 -9.59
C GLY A 138 -46.00 -10.56 -8.34
N LYS A 139 -45.44 -10.25 -7.15
CA LYS A 139 -46.21 -10.07 -5.91
C LYS A 139 -46.51 -8.60 -5.63
N HIS A 140 -45.50 -7.73 -5.74
CA HIS A 140 -45.61 -6.31 -5.38
C HIS A 140 -45.62 -5.38 -6.60
N THR A 141 -45.16 -5.86 -7.76
CA THR A 141 -45.25 -5.16 -9.05
C THR A 141 -45.48 -6.17 -10.17
N SER A 142 -46.06 -5.76 -11.30
CA SER A 142 -46.29 -6.66 -12.43
C SER A 142 -45.02 -6.84 -13.27
N TYR A 143 -44.84 -8.04 -13.84
CA TYR A 143 -43.76 -8.30 -14.79
C TYR A 143 -43.85 -7.39 -16.03
N GLU A 144 -45.06 -7.03 -16.45
CA GLU A 144 -45.28 -6.13 -17.59
C GLU A 144 -44.76 -4.72 -17.31
N LEU A 145 -45.03 -4.18 -16.13
CA LEU A 145 -44.55 -2.84 -15.75
C LEU A 145 -43.01 -2.81 -15.65
N VAL A 146 -42.42 -3.87 -15.09
CA VAL A 146 -40.96 -4.03 -15.06
C VAL A 146 -40.37 -4.12 -16.46
N ARG A 147 -40.98 -4.92 -17.35
CA ARG A 147 -40.52 -5.05 -18.74
C ARG A 147 -40.56 -3.72 -19.48
N ALA A 148 -41.58 -2.88 -19.23
CA ALA A 148 -41.65 -1.54 -19.82
C ALA A 148 -40.45 -0.65 -19.43
N ALA A 149 -39.83 -0.86 -18.27
CA ALA A 149 -38.64 -0.13 -17.86
C ALA A 149 -37.35 -0.58 -18.58
N PHE A 150 -37.32 -1.78 -19.17
CA PHE A 150 -36.13 -2.31 -19.87
C PHE A 150 -35.75 -1.52 -21.13
N VAL A 151 -36.67 -0.69 -21.66
CA VAL A 151 -36.35 0.25 -22.74
C VAL A 151 -35.41 1.35 -22.28
N ALA A 152 -35.39 1.71 -20.99
CA ALA A 152 -34.50 2.74 -20.46
C ALA A 152 -33.20 2.15 -19.86
N MET A 153 -33.09 0.83 -19.78
CA MET A 153 -32.00 0.12 -19.10
C MET A 153 -31.07 -0.54 -20.11
N VAL A 154 -29.76 -0.42 -19.86
CA VAL A 154 -28.69 -1.15 -20.56
C VAL A 154 -27.96 -1.99 -19.54
N GLY A 155 -27.90 -3.30 -19.78
CA GLY A 155 -27.09 -4.22 -19.00
C GLY A 155 -25.62 -4.08 -19.37
N LEU A 156 -24.76 -4.26 -18.37
CA LEU A 156 -23.32 -4.25 -18.52
C LEU A 156 -22.74 -5.39 -17.72
N GLU A 157 -21.68 -5.98 -18.26
CA GLU A 157 -21.02 -7.12 -17.64
C GLU A 157 -19.50 -6.95 -17.75
N LEU A 158 -18.84 -7.00 -16.60
CA LEU A 158 -17.39 -6.97 -16.47
C LEU A 158 -16.88 -8.40 -16.34
N GLU A 159 -16.17 -8.91 -17.34
CA GLU A 159 -15.43 -10.18 -17.22
C GLU A 159 -14.18 -9.96 -16.36
N ILE A 160 -14.23 -10.41 -15.11
CA ILE A 160 -13.21 -10.13 -14.09
C ILE A 160 -11.99 -11.01 -14.34
N THR A 161 -10.87 -10.38 -14.65
CA THR A 161 -9.56 -11.01 -14.87
C THR A 161 -8.61 -10.83 -13.69
N GLU A 162 -8.79 -9.78 -12.89
CA GLU A 162 -7.95 -9.48 -11.73
C GLU A 162 -8.81 -9.09 -10.52
N VAL A 163 -8.46 -9.63 -9.36
CA VAL A 163 -9.10 -9.31 -8.07
C VAL A 163 -8.01 -8.86 -7.11
N ILE A 164 -8.16 -7.65 -6.57
CA ILE A 164 -7.22 -7.07 -5.61
C ILE A 164 -8.01 -6.67 -4.37
N GLY A 165 -7.88 -7.42 -3.28
CA GLY A 165 -8.48 -7.06 -1.99
C GLY A 165 -7.44 -6.53 -1.01
N LYS A 166 -7.79 -5.45 -0.31
CA LYS A 166 -6.96 -4.84 0.75
C LYS A 166 -7.79 -4.63 2.01
N ALA A 167 -7.30 -5.18 3.11
CA ALA A 167 -7.81 -4.95 4.45
C ALA A 167 -6.70 -4.32 5.31
N LYS A 168 -6.72 -2.99 5.46
CA LYS A 168 -5.80 -2.27 6.36
C LYS A 168 -6.51 -2.06 7.69
N LEU A 169 -6.17 -2.87 8.69
CA LEU A 169 -6.92 -3.00 9.95
C LEU A 169 -6.00 -3.05 11.18
N GLY A 170 -4.79 -2.50 11.08
CA GLY A 170 -3.84 -2.47 12.20
C GLY A 170 -3.01 -3.74 12.39
N GLN A 171 -2.86 -4.58 11.37
CA GLN A 171 -2.05 -5.82 11.41
C GLN A 171 -0.61 -5.60 11.88
N ASN A 172 -0.07 -4.39 11.75
CA ASN A 172 1.26 -4.03 12.24
C ASN A 172 1.35 -4.00 13.78
N LEU A 173 0.24 -3.82 14.49
CA LEU A 173 0.17 -3.79 15.97
C LEU A 173 0.24 -5.19 16.58
N SER A 174 0.55 -5.30 17.87
CA SER A 174 0.43 -6.57 18.61
C SER A 174 -1.04 -6.96 18.76
N SER A 175 -1.32 -8.25 18.94
CA SER A 175 -2.68 -8.76 19.09
C SER A 175 -3.44 -8.08 20.24
N GLU A 176 -2.77 -7.83 21.37
CA GLU A 176 -3.30 -7.04 22.50
C GLU A 176 -3.59 -5.58 22.14
N ALA A 177 -2.70 -4.95 21.37
CA ALA A 177 -2.88 -3.55 20.98
C ALA A 177 -4.05 -3.39 20.01
N ILE A 178 -4.28 -4.39 19.14
CA ILE A 178 -5.46 -4.42 18.25
C ILE A 178 -6.75 -4.47 19.08
N VAL A 179 -6.83 -5.34 20.10
CA VAL A 179 -8.00 -5.42 20.99
C VAL A 179 -8.23 -4.09 21.70
N TYR A 180 -7.18 -3.49 22.25
CA TYR A 180 -7.26 -2.19 22.92
C TYR A 180 -7.81 -1.12 21.97
N THR A 181 -7.22 -1.00 20.78
CA THR A 181 -7.61 0.01 19.78
C THR A 181 -9.02 -0.22 19.26
N ALA A 182 -9.44 -1.46 19.02
CA ALA A 182 -10.81 -1.78 18.63
C ALA A 182 -11.83 -1.34 19.70
N ASN A 183 -11.56 -1.59 20.98
CA ASN A 183 -12.45 -1.19 22.07
C ASN A 183 -12.52 0.33 22.27
N HIS A 184 -11.38 1.02 22.17
CA HIS A 184 -11.34 2.48 22.21
C HIS A 184 -12.08 3.10 21.02
N LEU A 185 -11.89 2.55 19.81
CA LEU A 185 -12.60 2.96 18.62
C LEU A 185 -14.12 2.84 18.79
N ARG A 186 -14.62 1.71 19.30
CA ARG A 186 -16.07 1.50 19.58
C ARG A 186 -16.62 2.51 20.59
N THR A 187 -15.81 2.87 21.59
CA THR A 187 -16.20 3.83 22.64
C THR A 187 -16.24 5.25 22.10
N ARG A 188 -15.26 5.61 21.25
CA ARG A 188 -15.14 6.95 20.67
C ARG A 188 -16.15 7.20 19.55
N ASP A 189 -16.41 6.20 18.71
CA ASP A 189 -17.24 6.31 17.51
C ASP A 189 -17.99 5.01 17.22
N THR A 190 -19.29 4.99 17.53
CA THR A 190 -20.14 3.82 17.29
C THR A 190 -20.36 3.52 15.80
N SER A 191 -20.18 4.50 14.91
CA SER A 191 -20.24 4.25 13.46
C SER A 191 -19.04 3.45 12.96
N ALA A 192 -17.95 3.42 13.75
CA ALA A 192 -16.75 2.65 13.47
C ALA A 192 -16.80 1.20 14.03
N CYS A 193 -17.89 0.78 14.69
CA CYS A 193 -18.04 -0.59 15.19
C CYS A 193 -17.77 -1.67 14.12
N PRO A 194 -18.28 -1.55 12.86
CA PRO A 194 -17.97 -2.54 11.83
C PRO A 194 -16.46 -2.65 11.54
N VAL A 195 -15.72 -1.55 11.61
CA VAL A 195 -14.26 -1.57 11.44
C VAL A 195 -13.59 -2.24 12.63
N ALA A 196 -14.02 -1.95 13.86
CA ALA A 196 -13.50 -2.60 15.06
C ALA A 196 -13.73 -4.13 15.03
N ASP A 197 -14.91 -4.57 14.60
CA ASP A 197 -15.23 -6.00 14.45
C ASP A 197 -14.32 -6.67 13.40
N LEU A 198 -14.05 -5.98 12.28
CA LEU A 198 -13.12 -6.45 11.26
C LEU A 198 -11.66 -6.48 11.75
N MET A 199 -11.24 -5.51 12.58
CA MET A 199 -9.92 -5.53 13.22
C MET A 199 -9.75 -6.81 14.05
N GLU A 200 -10.76 -7.19 14.82
CA GLU A 200 -10.72 -8.41 15.62
C GLU A 200 -10.76 -9.68 14.76
N ALA A 201 -11.64 -9.72 13.76
CA ALA A 201 -11.83 -10.89 12.91
C ALA A 201 -10.63 -11.17 11.98
N ILE A 202 -9.97 -10.12 11.47
CA ILE A 202 -8.93 -10.24 10.44
C ILE A 202 -7.53 -9.96 11.01
N ALA A 203 -7.35 -8.87 11.77
CA ALA A 203 -6.01 -8.43 12.15
C ALA A 203 -5.45 -9.22 13.35
N ILE A 204 -6.28 -9.64 14.32
CA ILE A 204 -5.80 -10.42 15.47
C ILE A 204 -5.22 -11.78 15.06
N PRO A 205 -5.88 -12.63 14.24
CA PRO A 205 -5.31 -13.89 13.79
C PRO A 205 -3.96 -13.70 13.09
N TRP A 206 -3.84 -12.65 12.27
CA TRP A 206 -2.60 -12.30 11.59
C TRP A 206 -1.49 -11.92 12.58
N ALA A 207 -1.79 -11.03 13.53
CA ALA A 207 -0.85 -10.58 14.55
C ALA A 207 -0.36 -11.73 15.42
N LYS A 208 -1.27 -12.63 15.86
CA LYS A 208 -0.90 -13.84 16.62
C LYS A 208 0.02 -14.76 15.83
N SER A 209 -0.30 -15.00 14.56
CA SER A 209 0.54 -15.82 13.68
C SER A 209 1.95 -15.23 13.52
N ARG A 210 2.08 -13.90 13.38
CA ARG A 210 3.37 -13.22 13.36
C ARG A 210 4.11 -13.33 14.70
N GLU A 211 3.41 -13.11 15.82
CA GLU A 211 3.98 -13.22 17.16
C GLU A 211 4.55 -14.61 17.42
N THR A 212 3.84 -15.67 17.02
CA THR A 212 4.33 -17.06 17.08
C THR A 212 5.61 -17.23 16.26
N ARG A 213 5.65 -16.79 15.00
CA ARG A 213 6.86 -16.88 14.16
C ARG A 213 8.06 -16.15 14.77
N VAL A 214 7.83 -14.97 15.36
CA VAL A 214 8.90 -14.20 16.04
C VAL A 214 9.39 -14.93 17.29
N ALA A 215 8.48 -15.52 18.08
CA ALA A 215 8.85 -16.30 19.26
C ALA A 215 9.68 -17.54 18.88
N GLU A 216 9.26 -18.28 17.85
CA GLU A 216 10.02 -19.42 17.31
C GLU A 216 11.39 -19.00 16.80
N ALA A 217 11.47 -17.90 16.04
CA ALA A 217 12.73 -17.38 15.52
C ALA A 217 13.71 -16.98 16.64
N ARG A 218 13.21 -16.45 17.76
CA ARG A 218 14.03 -16.13 18.95
C ARG A 218 14.58 -17.36 19.65
N MET A 219 13.94 -18.52 19.50
CA MET A 219 14.42 -19.79 20.07
C MET A 219 15.42 -20.50 19.16
N LEU A 220 15.60 -20.05 17.91
CA LEU A 220 16.63 -20.59 17.04
C LEU A 220 18.00 -20.28 17.64
N PRO A 221 18.93 -21.26 17.68
CA PRO A 221 20.30 -21.07 18.17
C PRO A 221 21.14 -20.30 17.14
N LEU A 222 20.66 -19.14 16.72
CA LEU A 222 21.35 -18.24 15.82
C LEU A 222 22.32 -17.43 16.67
N ALA A 223 23.58 -17.85 16.69
CA ALA A 223 24.68 -17.05 17.21
C ALA A 223 24.95 -15.87 16.25
N PHE A 224 24.03 -14.90 16.19
CA PHE A 224 24.38 -13.60 15.66
C PHE A 224 25.20 -12.91 16.74
N ALA A 225 26.51 -12.92 16.57
CA ALA A 225 27.33 -11.89 17.17
C ALA A 225 26.89 -10.56 16.54
N HIS A 226 25.90 -9.90 17.15
CA HIS A 226 25.72 -8.46 16.98
C HIS A 226 26.99 -7.80 17.53
N ARG A 227 28.05 -7.75 16.73
CA ARG A 227 29.07 -6.73 16.92
C ARG A 227 28.41 -5.45 16.46
N GLU A 228 28.08 -4.58 17.42
CA GLU A 228 27.77 -3.19 17.08
C GLU A 228 28.96 -2.64 16.29
N ASP A 229 28.75 -2.41 15.00
CA ASP A 229 29.68 -1.66 14.18
C ASP A 229 29.30 -0.19 14.30
N SER A 230 30.11 0.57 15.02
CA SER A 230 29.88 2.00 15.26
C SER A 230 29.89 2.85 13.98
N ARG A 231 30.28 2.27 12.84
CA ARG A 231 30.22 2.92 11.52
C ARG A 231 28.83 2.90 10.90
N ARG A 232 27.88 2.12 11.45
CA ARG A 232 26.49 2.10 10.97
C ARG A 232 25.78 3.40 11.38
N TYR A 233 25.18 4.08 10.42
CA TYR A 233 24.30 5.22 10.72
C TYR A 233 23.04 4.74 11.42
N THR A 234 22.60 5.50 12.42
CA THR A 234 21.29 5.34 13.06
C THR A 234 20.47 6.58 12.75
N VAL A 235 19.27 6.39 12.21
CA VAL A 235 18.39 7.49 11.80
C VAL A 235 18.09 8.43 12.97
N ASP A 236 18.32 9.70 12.74
CA ASP A 236 17.98 10.79 13.65
C ASP A 236 16.60 11.36 13.28
N TYR A 237 15.58 10.93 13.99
CA TYR A 237 14.22 11.39 13.78
C TYR A 237 14.01 12.84 14.24
N ASP A 238 14.83 13.36 15.16
CA ASP A 238 14.70 14.75 15.59
C ASP A 238 15.19 15.72 14.51
N TRP A 239 16.25 15.35 13.78
CA TRP A 239 16.68 16.07 12.58
C TRP A 239 15.62 16.04 11.46
N LEU A 240 14.93 14.91 11.27
CA LEU A 240 13.98 14.75 10.18
C LEU A 240 12.60 15.35 10.46
N TRP A 241 12.17 15.38 11.72
CA TRP A 241 10.77 15.68 12.06
C TRP A 241 10.60 16.80 13.10
N THR A 242 11.51 16.91 14.06
CA THR A 242 11.33 17.76 15.24
C THR A 242 11.93 19.16 15.06
N ASN A 243 13.14 19.26 14.52
CA ASN A 243 13.79 20.55 14.28
C ASN A 243 13.27 21.19 12.98
N PRO A 244 13.01 22.52 12.94
CA PRO A 244 12.64 23.23 11.72
C PRO A 244 13.63 22.89 10.58
N PRO A 245 13.13 22.55 9.38
CA PRO A 245 11.84 23.00 8.84
C PRO A 245 10.62 22.07 9.04
N HIS A 246 10.70 21.02 9.86
CA HIS A 246 9.69 19.94 9.92
C HIS A 246 9.58 19.19 8.57
N ASN A 247 8.61 18.28 8.41
CA ASN A 247 8.31 17.73 7.09
C ASN A 247 7.57 18.75 6.22
N ASP A 248 8.33 19.70 5.69
CA ASP A 248 7.87 20.74 4.77
C ASP A 248 7.94 20.32 3.30
N GLY A 249 8.31 19.06 3.03
CA GLY A 249 8.52 18.51 1.70
C GLY A 249 9.91 18.77 1.12
N SER A 250 10.81 19.45 1.84
CA SER A 250 12.22 19.56 1.45
C SER A 250 12.92 18.19 1.49
N PRO A 251 13.82 17.88 0.54
CA PRO A 251 14.66 16.69 0.64
C PRO A 251 15.60 16.76 1.86
N ALA A 252 15.78 15.64 2.55
CA ALA A 252 16.85 15.46 3.51
C ALA A 252 18.11 14.95 2.79
N VAL A 253 19.27 15.46 3.20
CA VAL A 253 20.56 15.04 2.65
C VAL A 253 21.47 14.55 3.77
N LEU A 254 21.78 13.25 3.74
CA LEU A 254 22.75 12.61 4.63
C LEU A 254 24.05 12.43 3.86
N ARG A 255 25.09 13.14 4.30
CA ARG A 255 26.42 13.05 3.69
C ARG A 255 27.21 11.89 4.29
N LEU A 256 27.68 11.01 3.42
CA LEU A 256 28.60 9.92 3.71
C LEU A 256 30.00 10.31 3.23
N THR A 257 30.96 10.35 4.15
CA THR A 257 32.39 10.48 3.83
C THR A 257 33.11 9.17 4.08
N LEU A 258 33.79 8.65 3.06
CA LEU A 258 34.59 7.43 3.12
C LEU A 258 36.06 7.76 2.94
N THR A 259 36.92 7.18 3.76
CA THR A 259 38.38 7.28 3.61
C THR A 259 39.00 5.90 3.42
N ASP A 260 40.11 5.84 2.66
CA ASP A 260 40.83 4.59 2.39
C ASP A 260 41.18 3.87 3.72
N GLY A 261 40.85 2.58 3.78
CA GLY A 261 41.34 1.68 4.81
C GLY A 261 42.70 1.09 4.45
N PRO A 262 43.35 0.37 5.37
CA PRO A 262 44.59 -0.36 5.07
C PRO A 262 44.53 -1.28 3.85
N THR A 263 43.37 -1.85 3.55
CA THR A 263 43.16 -2.85 2.49
C THR A 263 42.03 -2.51 1.52
N THR A 264 41.09 -1.65 1.91
CA THR A 264 39.96 -1.24 1.06
C THR A 264 40.15 0.18 0.54
N SER A 265 40.04 0.37 -0.78
CA SER A 265 39.98 1.72 -1.36
C SER A 265 38.56 2.26 -1.33
N ALA A 266 38.37 3.45 -0.76
CA ALA A 266 37.07 4.13 -0.67
C ALA A 266 36.47 4.35 -2.05
N ARG A 267 37.29 4.77 -3.03
CA ARG A 267 36.85 5.01 -4.41
C ARG A 267 36.40 3.73 -5.10
N ALA A 268 37.20 2.67 -5.04
CA ALA A 268 36.85 1.42 -5.71
C ALA A 268 35.55 0.82 -5.15
N ALA A 269 35.36 0.91 -3.83
CA ALA A 269 34.13 0.47 -3.18
C ALA A 269 32.92 1.33 -3.63
N ALA A 270 33.06 2.66 -3.61
CA ALA A 270 31.99 3.57 -4.04
C ALA A 270 31.62 3.40 -5.52
N GLU A 271 32.60 3.28 -6.43
CA GLU A 271 32.36 3.03 -7.86
C GLU A 271 31.63 1.70 -8.07
N ALA A 272 32.03 0.64 -7.37
CA ALA A 272 31.39 -0.67 -7.46
C ALA A 272 29.93 -0.62 -6.99
N TRP A 273 29.64 0.09 -5.89
CA TRP A 273 28.28 0.25 -5.38
C TRP A 273 27.42 1.15 -6.26
N LEU A 274 27.93 2.30 -6.69
CA LEU A 274 27.20 3.19 -7.61
C LEU A 274 26.82 2.47 -8.91
N ALA A 275 27.64 1.52 -9.37
CA ALA A 275 27.35 0.70 -10.54
C ALA A 275 26.15 -0.27 -10.35
N THR A 276 25.77 -0.61 -9.12
CA THR A 276 24.59 -1.46 -8.83
C THR A 276 23.28 -0.68 -8.75
N LEU A 277 23.35 0.64 -8.63
CA LEU A 277 22.17 1.51 -8.47
C LEU A 277 21.50 1.82 -9.81
N THR A 278 20.20 2.11 -9.76
CA THR A 278 19.42 2.51 -10.94
C THR A 278 19.75 3.95 -11.30
N GLU A 279 20.00 4.22 -12.58
CA GLU A 279 20.21 5.58 -13.07
C GLU A 279 18.87 6.27 -13.34
N PHE A 280 18.66 7.38 -12.65
CA PHE A 280 17.60 8.35 -12.91
C PHE A 280 18.20 9.46 -13.79
N GLY A 281 17.37 10.14 -14.61
CA GLY A 281 17.87 11.12 -15.59
C GLY A 281 18.86 12.15 -15.01
N GLU A 282 19.77 12.67 -15.84
CA GLU A 282 20.88 13.56 -15.46
C GLU A 282 22.00 12.92 -14.63
N GLY A 283 22.17 11.60 -14.70
CA GLY A 283 23.32 10.89 -14.10
C GLY A 283 23.22 10.66 -12.60
N GLN A 284 22.10 11.05 -11.98
CA GLN A 284 21.77 10.74 -10.60
C GLN A 284 21.42 9.25 -10.48
N ARG A 285 21.86 8.60 -9.40
CA ARG A 285 21.62 7.17 -9.18
C ARG A 285 20.85 6.94 -7.88
N GLY A 286 20.18 5.82 -7.74
CA GLY A 286 19.53 5.46 -6.47
C GLY A 286 18.72 4.18 -6.52
N SER A 287 17.91 3.99 -5.49
CA SER A 287 17.09 2.81 -5.28
C SER A 287 15.92 3.16 -4.37
N GLY A 288 14.76 2.50 -4.56
CA GLY A 288 13.74 2.42 -3.51
C GLY A 288 13.27 3.74 -2.85
N GLY A 289 13.25 4.87 -3.56
CA GLY A 289 12.78 6.16 -3.03
C GLY A 289 13.86 7.12 -2.53
N TRP A 290 15.14 6.78 -2.67
CA TRP A 290 16.28 7.67 -2.40
C TRP A 290 17.23 7.76 -3.60
N ALA A 291 18.05 8.80 -3.63
CA ALA A 291 19.07 9.07 -4.65
C ALA A 291 20.44 9.35 -4.01
N VAL A 292 21.50 9.26 -4.79
CA VAL A 292 22.86 9.60 -4.39
C VAL A 292 23.52 10.51 -5.41
N ASP A 293 24.10 11.60 -4.90
CA ASP A 293 24.94 12.50 -5.67
C ASP A 293 26.41 12.32 -5.25
N VAL A 294 27.30 12.28 -6.25
CA VAL A 294 28.74 12.19 -6.03
C VAL A 294 29.30 13.61 -5.86
N VAL A 295 29.53 14.02 -4.62
CA VAL A 295 30.06 15.36 -4.28
C VAL A 295 31.56 15.43 -4.56
N LYS A 296 32.30 14.39 -4.16
CA LYS A 296 33.76 14.32 -4.33
C LYS A 296 34.18 12.89 -4.57
N MET A 297 34.87 12.66 -5.69
CA MET A 297 35.55 11.41 -5.98
C MET A 297 36.82 11.74 -6.78
N ALA A 298 37.88 12.15 -6.07
CA ALA A 298 39.09 12.68 -6.70
C ALA A 298 39.97 11.59 -7.33
N ASP A 299 40.72 11.97 -8.37
CA ASP A 299 41.61 11.07 -9.10
C ASP A 299 43.04 11.13 -8.54
N LYS A 300 43.64 9.96 -8.23
CA LYS A 300 45.06 9.90 -7.80
C LYS A 300 46.00 10.43 -8.88
N ALA A 301 45.55 10.50 -10.14
CA ALA A 301 46.31 11.00 -11.27
C ALA A 301 46.65 12.51 -11.20
N THR A 302 45.86 13.32 -10.49
CA THR A 302 46.04 14.79 -10.45
C THR A 302 46.77 15.30 -9.21
N CYS A 303 46.96 14.50 -8.15
CA CYS A 303 47.66 14.92 -6.93
C CYS A 303 48.35 13.74 -6.20
N PRO A 304 49.66 13.52 -6.39
CA PRO A 304 50.43 12.50 -5.69
C PRO A 304 50.51 12.83 -4.19
N GLY A 305 49.74 12.11 -3.36
CA GLY A 305 49.70 12.30 -1.90
C GLY A 305 48.31 12.59 -1.31
N ALA A 306 47.27 12.72 -2.13
CA ALA A 306 45.90 12.86 -1.62
C ALA A 306 45.41 11.54 -1.02
N HIS A 307 45.14 11.52 0.29
CA HIS A 307 44.25 10.53 0.91
C HIS A 307 42.83 10.87 0.39
N GLY A 308 42.36 10.10 -0.59
CA GLY A 308 41.21 10.48 -1.41
C GLY A 308 39.90 10.18 -0.71
N ASP A 309 39.41 11.11 0.11
CA ASP A 309 38.07 10.98 0.67
C ASP A 309 37.02 10.97 -0.46
N VAL A 310 36.11 10.01 -0.42
CA VAL A 310 34.91 9.98 -1.24
C VAL A 310 33.77 10.59 -0.44
N VAL A 311 33.05 11.54 -1.04
CA VAL A 311 31.90 12.20 -0.42
C VAL A 311 30.68 11.96 -1.29
N LEU A 312 29.67 11.34 -0.69
CA LEU A 312 28.40 10.99 -1.32
C LEU A 312 27.27 11.64 -0.52
N ASP A 313 26.35 12.29 -1.20
CA ASP A 313 25.15 12.87 -0.60
C ASP A 313 23.98 11.92 -0.87
N LEU A 314 23.46 11.28 0.19
CA LEU A 314 22.29 10.42 0.14
C LEU A 314 21.05 11.28 0.35
N ILE A 315 20.18 11.30 -0.63
CA ILE A 315 19.07 12.24 -0.76
C ILE A 315 17.76 11.46 -0.70
N SER A 316 16.85 11.89 0.16
CA SER A 316 15.50 11.35 0.25
C SER A 316 14.51 12.50 0.42
N GLY A 317 13.29 12.37 -0.09
CA GLY A 317 12.25 13.40 0.04
C GLY A 317 10.85 12.81 0.04
N GLY A 318 9.85 13.66 0.25
CA GLY A 318 8.44 13.25 0.27
C GLY A 318 7.96 12.70 1.63
N GLU A 319 6.83 11.99 1.60
CA GLU A 319 6.16 11.46 2.80
C GLU A 319 7.06 10.49 3.60
N ASP A 320 7.87 9.70 2.89
CA ASP A 320 8.69 8.62 3.45
C ASP A 320 10.17 9.03 3.61
N VAL A 321 10.46 10.30 3.86
CA VAL A 321 11.85 10.85 3.88
C VAL A 321 12.78 10.07 4.82
N ALA A 322 12.29 9.70 6.01
CA ALA A 322 13.07 8.94 7.00
C ALA A 322 13.37 7.51 6.54
N ASP A 323 12.38 6.84 5.96
CA ASP A 323 12.55 5.48 5.43
C ASP A 323 13.55 5.47 4.27
N GLY A 324 13.53 6.50 3.42
CA GLY A 324 14.50 6.64 2.35
C GLY A 324 15.93 6.91 2.85
N ILE A 325 16.12 7.73 3.90
CA ILE A 325 17.45 7.92 4.52
C ILE A 325 17.92 6.62 5.19
N ASP A 326 17.05 5.91 5.91
CA ASP A 326 17.40 4.63 6.55
C ASP A 326 17.80 3.58 5.53
N ALA A 327 17.04 3.47 4.44
CA ALA A 327 17.30 2.56 3.35
C ALA A 327 18.64 2.87 2.67
N ALA A 328 18.88 4.15 2.34
CA ALA A 328 20.13 4.57 1.72
C ALA A 328 21.35 4.25 2.59
N ALA A 329 21.27 4.59 3.88
CA ALA A 329 22.38 4.38 4.82
C ALA A 329 22.60 2.89 5.15
N THR A 330 21.53 2.11 5.24
CA THR A 330 21.61 0.64 5.43
C THR A 330 22.21 -0.03 4.19
N GLU A 331 21.79 0.34 2.99
CA GLU A 331 22.33 -0.22 1.76
C GLU A 331 23.82 0.13 1.59
N ALA A 332 24.21 1.39 1.82
CA ALA A 332 25.62 1.78 1.84
C ALA A 332 26.41 0.98 2.90
N TYR A 333 25.85 0.77 4.09
CA TYR A 333 26.52 -0.01 5.12
C TYR A 333 26.73 -1.47 4.69
N GLU A 334 25.69 -2.13 4.21
CA GLU A 334 25.73 -3.54 3.83
C GLU A 334 26.62 -3.79 2.61
N GLN A 335 26.61 -2.89 1.63
CA GLN A 335 27.35 -3.06 0.38
C GLN A 335 28.82 -2.69 0.49
N ILE A 336 29.18 -1.64 1.24
CA ILE A 336 30.55 -1.09 1.22
C ILE A 336 31.22 -0.91 2.59
N ILE A 337 30.49 -0.99 3.72
CA ILE A 337 31.07 -0.72 5.06
C ILE A 337 31.25 -2.00 5.90
N ALA A 338 30.24 -2.85 6.01
CA ALA A 338 30.17 -3.94 6.99
C ALA A 338 31.35 -4.93 6.89
N GLY A 339 31.88 -5.14 5.69
CA GLY A 339 33.01 -6.04 5.42
C GLY A 339 34.34 -5.33 5.13
N SER A 340 34.40 -4.01 5.21
CA SER A 340 35.58 -3.22 4.86
C SER A 340 36.29 -2.64 6.07
N ASP A 341 37.49 -2.10 5.84
CA ASP A 341 38.28 -1.34 6.82
C ASP A 341 38.28 0.17 6.52
N LEU A 342 37.27 0.65 5.77
CA LEU A 342 37.09 2.06 5.45
C LEU A 342 36.84 2.89 6.71
N GLY A 343 37.38 4.11 6.73
CA GLY A 343 36.95 5.15 7.65
C GLY A 343 35.60 5.72 7.17
N VAL A 344 34.67 5.92 8.10
CA VAL A 344 33.29 6.33 7.79
C VAL A 344 32.89 7.49 8.69
N THR A 345 32.37 8.55 8.08
CA THR A 345 31.74 9.66 8.79
C THR A 345 30.38 9.96 8.15
N TRP A 346 29.39 10.22 9.01
CA TRP A 346 28.04 10.63 8.62
C TRP A 346 27.80 12.07 9.06
N GLU A 347 27.27 12.90 8.17
CA GLU A 347 26.92 14.30 8.44
C GLU A 347 25.50 14.57 7.96
N GLN A 348 24.66 15.08 8.86
CA GLN A 348 23.31 15.53 8.53
C GLN A 348 23.40 16.96 7.99
N LEU A 349 23.07 17.17 6.71
CA LEU A 349 23.12 18.51 6.13
C LEU A 349 21.89 19.35 6.54
N PRO A 350 22.01 20.69 6.54
CA PRO A 350 20.86 21.58 6.78
C PRO A 350 19.74 21.31 5.77
N ARG A 351 18.50 21.32 6.26
CA ARG A 351 17.27 21.23 5.46
C ARG A 351 16.68 22.61 5.19
#